data_AF-A0A533W2H0-F1
#
_entry.id   AF-A0A533W2H0-F1
#
_cell.length_a   1.000
_cell.length_b   1.000
_cell.length_c   1.000
_cell.angle_alpha   90.00
_cell.angle_beta   90.00
_cell.angle_gamma   90.00
#
_symmetry.space_group_name_H-M   'P 1'
#
loop_
_entity.id
_entity.type
_entity.pdbx_description
1 polymer ?
#
loop_
_entity_poly.entity_id
_entity_poly.type
_entity_poly.pdbx_seq_one_letter_code
_entity_poly.pdbx_strand_id
1 'polypeptide(L)' 'MRRIHIGAFGSGLGHATRMLSVARLLESRGDSVKFSSSGDAVTLIRKEGYACSSLPLVDVSWKDDGRFSALDTARSFPR' A
#
# COMPACT_ATOMS: atom_id res chain seq x y z
N MET A 1 9.79 -5.43 -21.71
CA MET A 1 9.35 -4.29 -20.87
C MET A 1 7.88 -4.47 -20.51
N ARG A 2 7.58 -4.83 -19.26
CA ARG A 2 6.19 -4.98 -18.76
C ARG A 2 5.78 -3.75 -17.96
N ARG A 3 4.47 -3.54 -17.83
CA ARG A 3 3.87 -2.55 -16.93
C ARG A 3 3.31 -3.26 -15.72
N ILE A 4 3.84 -2.95 -14.54
CA ILE A 4 3.48 -3.64 -13.29
C ILE A 4 2.83 -2.64 -12.35
N HIS A 5 1.69 -3.04 -11.79
CA HIS A 5 0.98 -2.30 -10.76
C HIS A 5 1.09 -3.03 -9.43
N ILE A 6 1.51 -2.33 -8.39
CA ILE A 6 1.65 -2.89 -7.04
C ILE A 6 0.66 -2.20 -6.09
N GLY A 7 -0.29 -2.98 -5.57
CA GLY A 7 -1.11 -2.57 -4.44
C GLY A 7 -0.34 -2.80 -3.13
N ALA A 8 0.04 -1.74 -2.44
CA ALA A 8 0.66 -1.84 -1.11
C ALA A 8 -0.38 -1.53 -0.03
N PHE A 9 -0.47 -2.37 0.99
CA PHE A 9 -1.31 -2.09 2.15
C PHE A 9 -0.81 -0.84 2.87
N GLY A 10 -1.72 0.09 3.15
CA GLY A 10 -1.38 1.43 3.62
C GLY A 10 -1.24 1.59 5.13
N SER A 11 -1.63 0.58 5.93
CA SER A 11 -1.47 0.64 7.39
C SER A 11 -0.04 0.25 7.79
N GLY A 12 0.59 1.16 8.52
CA GLY A 12 2.03 1.13 8.77
C GLY A 12 2.87 1.22 7.49
N LEU A 13 4.19 1.17 7.65
CA LEU A 13 5.13 1.30 6.52
C LEU A 13 5.72 -0.03 6.05
N GLY A 14 5.49 -1.12 6.80
CA GLY A 14 6.14 -2.41 6.55
C GLY A 14 5.85 -3.01 5.18
N HIS A 15 4.60 -2.92 4.71
CA HIS A 15 4.23 -3.46 3.39
C HIS A 15 4.82 -2.61 2.26
N ALA A 16 4.72 -1.28 2.36
CA ALA A 16 5.28 -0.36 1.38
C ALA A 16 6.81 -0.51 1.25
N THR A 17 7.56 -0.55 2.36
CA THR A 17 9.02 -0.69 2.33
C THR A 17 9.47 -1.99 1.66
N ARG A 18 8.81 -3.12 1.94
CA ARG A 18 9.13 -4.41 1.29
C ARG A 18 8.81 -4.37 -0.20
N MET A 19 7.69 -3.75 -0.57
CA MET A 19 7.29 -3.66 -1.98
C MET A 19 8.16 -2.70 -2.80
N LEU A 20 8.75 -1.68 -2.18
CA LEU A 20 9.76 -0.83 -2.83
C LEU A 20 10.99 -1.63 -3.24
N SER A 21 11.45 -2.58 -2.42
CA SER A 21 12.56 -3.48 -2.79
C SER A 21 12.20 -4.36 -3.99
N VAL A 22 10.96 -4.84 -4.07
CA VAL A 22 10.47 -5.60 -5.22
C VAL A 22 10.40 -4.72 -6.47
N ALA A 23 9.90 -3.48 -6.34
CA ALA A 23 9.81 -2.55 -7.46
C ALA A 23 11.19 -2.25 -8.07
N ARG A 24 12.21 -2.00 -7.24
CA ARG A 24 13.59 -1.79 -7.70
C ARG A 24 14.15 -2.99 -8.47
N LEU A 25 13.84 -4.21 -8.03
CA LEU A 25 14.25 -5.44 -8.73
C LEU A 25 13.52 -5.61 -10.07
N LEU A 26 12.27 -5.18 -10.17
CA LEU A 26 11.51 -5.24 -11.43
C LEU A 26 12.02 -4.18 -12.42
N GLU A 27 12.29 -2.97 -11.96
CA GLU A 27 12.88 -1.91 -12.79
C GLU A 27 14.28 -2.28 -13.28
N SER A 28 15.11 -2.94 -12.46
CA SER A 28 16.44 -3.42 -12.91
C SER A 28 16.37 -4.48 -14.00
N ARG A 29 15.19 -5.12 -14.20
CA ARG A 29 14.91 -6.05 -15.30
C ARG A 29 14.30 -5.37 -16.53
N GLY A 30 14.15 -4.05 -16.51
CA GLY A 30 13.57 -3.25 -17.60
C GLY A 30 12.04 -3.21 -17.61
N ASP A 31 11.39 -3.44 -16.46
CA ASP A 31 9.95 -3.21 -16.30
C ASP A 31 9.67 -1.80 -15.78
N SER A 32 8.44 -1.30 -15.97
CA SER A 32 7.97 -0.05 -15.38
C SER A 32 6.99 -0.33 -14.25
N VAL A 33 7.15 0.31 -13.10
CA VAL A 33 6.33 0.05 -11.91
C VAL A 33 5.52 1.29 -11.50
N LYS A 34 4.25 1.08 -11.13
CA LYS A 34 3.40 2.05 -10.45
C LYS A 34 2.75 1.43 -9.23
N PHE A 35 2.29 2.27 -8.32
CA PHE A 35 1.69 1.85 -7.07
C PHE A 35 0.28 2.37 -6.87
N SER A 36 -0.45 1.69 -6.00
CA SER A 36 -1.58 2.26 -5.27
C SER A 36 -1.47 1.90 -3.79
N SER A 37 -1.77 2.85 -2.92
CA SER A 37 -1.70 2.68 -1.47
C SER A 37 -2.58 3.70 -0.76
N SER A 38 -2.57 3.68 0.56
CA SER A 38 -3.27 4.64 1.43
C SER A 38 -2.33 5.18 2.51
N GLY A 39 -2.71 6.28 3.17
CA GLY A 39 -1.99 6.83 4.33
C GLY A 39 -0.52 7.18 4.06
N ASP A 40 0.31 7.03 5.10
CA ASP A 40 1.74 7.37 5.07
C ASP A 40 2.55 6.59 4.03
N ALA A 41 2.09 5.39 3.68
CA ALA A 41 2.69 4.58 2.63
C ALA A 41 2.66 5.29 1.26
N VAL A 42 1.62 6.08 0.95
CA VAL A 42 1.58 6.88 -0.30
C VAL A 42 2.71 7.89 -0.32
N THR A 43 2.93 8.58 0.79
CA THR A 43 4.00 9.58 0.96
C THR A 43 5.37 8.93 0.82
N LEU A 44 5.59 7.80 1.48
CA LEU A 44 6.84 7.04 1.38
C LEU A 44 7.13 6.62 -0.07
N ILE A 45 6.16 6.00 -0.74
CA ILE A 45 6.35 5.50 -2.10
C ILE A 45 6.65 6.63 -3.09
N ARG A 46 5.95 7.78 -2.95
CA ARG A 46 6.21 8.96 -3.79
C ARG A 46 7.58 9.57 -3.53
N LYS A 47 8.03 9.60 -2.26
CA LYS A 47 9.38 10.07 -1.89
C LYS A 47 10.48 9.23 -2.52
N GLU A 48 10.24 7.94 -2.71
CA GLU A 48 11.14 7.00 -3.39
C GLU A 48 11.10 7.10 -4.93
N GLY A 49 10.36 8.06 -5.48
CA GLY A 49 10.32 8.35 -6.92
C GLY A 49 9.24 7.60 -7.71
N TYR A 50 8.39 6.81 -7.04
CA TYR A 50 7.33 6.06 -7.72
C TYR A 50 6.03 6.83 -7.80
N ALA A 51 5.34 6.71 -8.94
CA ALA A 51 3.95 7.14 -9.06
C ALA A 51 3.06 6.25 -8.17
N CYS A 52 2.29 6.87 -7.27
CA CYS A 52 1.38 6.16 -6.36
C CYS A 52 0.01 6.83 -6.33
N SER A 53 -1.02 6.08 -6.72
CA SER A 53 -2.41 6.50 -6.56
C SER A 53 -2.81 6.39 -5.08
N SER A 54 -3.34 7.48 -4.53
CA SER A 54 -3.88 7.47 -3.18
C SER A 54 -5.28 6.88 -3.19
N LEU A 55 -5.48 5.84 -2.40
CA LEU A 55 -6.76 5.19 -2.18
C LEU A 55 -7.22 5.46 -0.73
N PRO A 56 -8.53 5.43 -0.44
CA PRO A 56 -8.99 5.49 0.93
C PRO A 56 -8.39 4.34 1.76
N LEU A 57 -8.00 4.65 3.00
CA LEU A 57 -7.45 3.64 3.90
C LEU A 57 -8.58 2.75 4.42
N VAL A 58 -8.56 1.48 4.01
CA VAL A 58 -9.30 0.42 4.70
C VAL A 58 -8.32 -0.24 5.65
N ASP A 59 -8.39 0.12 6.92
CA ASP A 59 -7.59 -0.50 7.96
C ASP A 59 -8.41 -1.51 8.76
N VAL A 60 -7.71 -2.48 9.34
CA VAL A 60 -8.30 -3.41 10.30
C VAL A 60 -8.68 -2.66 11.56
N SER A 61 -9.96 -2.70 11.89
CA SER A 61 -10.45 -2.15 13.14
C SER A 61 -10.08 -3.08 14.29
N TRP A 62 -9.50 -2.49 15.32
CA TRP A 62 -9.18 -3.16 16.57
C TRP A 62 -10.19 -2.73 17.63
N LYS A 63 -10.61 -3.67 18.47
CA LYS A 63 -11.37 -3.38 19.68
C LYS A 63 -10.44 -2.89 20.78
N ASP A 64 -11.00 -2.21 21.77
CA ASP A 64 -10.26 -1.73 22.95
C ASP A 64 -9.57 -2.87 23.73
N ASP A 65 -10.05 -4.10 23.59
CA ASP A 65 -9.45 -5.31 24.18
C ASP A 65 -8.36 -5.96 23.29
N GLY A 66 -7.96 -5.29 22.22
CA GLY A 66 -6.91 -5.74 21.28
C GLY A 66 -7.37 -6.82 20.30
N ARG A 67 -8.65 -7.21 20.30
CA ARG A 67 -9.17 -8.15 19.30
C ARG A 67 -9.42 -7.47 17.96
N PHE A 68 -9.16 -8.21 16.89
CA PHE A 68 -9.56 -7.83 15.54
C PHE A 68 -11.09 -7.81 15.39
N SER A 69 -11.63 -6.79 14.71
CA SER A 69 -13.05 -6.69 14.35
C SER A 69 -13.23 -6.64 12.83
N ALA A 70 -13.69 -7.75 12.25
CA ALA A 70 -14.05 -7.83 10.84
C ALA A 70 -15.26 -6.94 10.47
N LEU A 71 -16.23 -6.81 11.38
CA LEU A 71 -17.44 -6.01 11.15
C LEU A 71 -17.13 -4.51 11.06
N ASP A 72 -16.27 -4.00 11.92
CA ASP A 72 -15.89 -2.59 11.93
C ASP A 72 -14.96 -2.27 10.76
N THR A 73 -14.09 -3.22 10.38
CA THR A 73 -13.30 -3.16 9.14
C THR A 73 -14.21 -3.10 7.90
N ALA A 74 -15.31 -3.86 7.87
CA ALA A 74 -16.25 -3.83 6.75
C ALA A 74 -16.99 -2.48 6.62
N ARG A 75 -17.23 -1.78 7.74
CA ARG A 75 -17.90 -0.47 7.77
C ARG A 75 -17.03 0.67 7.28
N SER A 76 -15.71 0.55 7.37
CA SER A 76 -14.76 1.57 6.90
C SER A 76 -14.47 1.49 5.39
N PHE A 77 -15.06 0.52 4.68
CA PHE A 77 -14.91 0.44 3.23
C PHE A 77 -15.53 1.66 2.52
N PRO A 78 -14.82 2.27 1.56
CA PRO A 78 -15.36 3.32 0.72
C PRO A 78 -16.53 2.78 -0.11
N ARG A 79 -17.57 3.61 -0.28
CA ARG A 79 -18.70 3.32 -1.18
C ARG A 79 -18.36 3.66 -2.62
#